data_AF-Q57YH2-F1
#
_entry.id   AF-Q57YH2-F1
#
_cell.length_a   1.000
_cell.length_b   1.000
_cell.length_c   1.000
_cell.angle_alpha   90.00
_cell.angle_beta   90.00
_cell.angle_gamma   90.00
#
_symmetry.space_group_name_H-M   'P 1'
#
loop_
_entity.id
_entity.type
_entity.pdbx_description
1 polymer ?
#
loop_
_entity_poly.entity_id
_entity_poly.type
_entity_poly.pdbx_seq_one_letter_code
_entity_poly.pdbx_strand_id
1 'polypeptide(L)'
;MSSHSSLGVAVVTGGVSLAGALVWGARWGKLRSRRADLDRQYADSLAETSALDEARLAGAELLRQKRKESVLLHEAMDSIWKDRFERYKQTNKETHSYLRALPEALGVLKGVTNHYQYMAREMRKFIGFDVACSKVHNFALLLNHGEKVGIQRVSETIRQLLVAEPLVRVVCDSLLDEATNFSCPTSISESSDSFVFCMEGLDRAVDAAAARYIELQKPSMGESPPNVFCRVLRKITTALEANMLSRCDIIMKEERQALRNHLLRDRRQLHTMHDLVGAMRYVEELSRHFQDSAKNPASVNMSVLSDPEVLLAREQLLLWRRAAAIFLVRQQAKEALNSYHLLLAETLTKTRHPS
;
A
#
# COMPACT_ATOMS: atom_id res chain seq x y z
N MET A 1 79.12 47.49 -56.95
CA MET A 1 78.82 48.11 -58.24
C MET A 1 78.38 47.03 -59.22
N SER A 2 77.07 46.88 -59.40
CA SER A 2 76.45 46.34 -60.63
C SER A 2 74.98 46.77 -60.60
N SER A 3 74.70 47.74 -61.44
CA SER A 3 73.39 48.26 -61.81
C SER A 3 72.84 47.51 -63.04
N HIS A 4 71.56 47.77 -63.34
CA HIS A 4 70.78 47.41 -64.54
C HIS A 4 70.11 46.02 -64.48
N SER A 5 68.78 45.90 -64.37
CA SER A 5 67.70 46.22 -65.36
C SER A 5 66.99 44.89 -65.65
N SER A 6 65.69 44.73 -65.86
CA SER A 6 64.54 45.61 -66.00
C SER A 6 63.30 44.72 -65.85
N LEU A 7 62.33 45.17 -65.06
CA LEU A 7 60.97 44.67 -65.02
C LEU A 7 60.33 44.88 -66.41
N GLY A 8 60.06 43.81 -67.16
CA GLY A 8 59.52 43.96 -68.52
C GLY A 8 58.78 42.76 -69.14
N VAL A 9 58.39 41.73 -68.38
CA VAL A 9 57.68 40.53 -68.91
C VAL A 9 56.32 40.26 -68.22
N ALA A 10 55.69 41.28 -67.61
CA ALA A 10 54.46 41.07 -66.85
C ALA A 10 53.13 41.27 -67.60
N VAL A 11 53.09 41.49 -68.93
CA VAL A 11 51.83 41.89 -69.61
C VAL A 11 51.26 40.89 -70.64
N VAL A 12 51.96 39.83 -71.07
CA VAL A 12 51.45 38.96 -72.17
C VAL A 12 50.85 37.61 -71.71
N THR A 13 50.86 37.28 -70.42
CA THR A 13 50.17 36.06 -69.90
C THR A 13 48.73 36.29 -69.41
N GLY A 14 48.18 37.51 -69.50
CA GLY A 14 46.85 37.85 -68.97
C GLY A 14 45.64 37.60 -69.88
N GLY A 15 45.82 37.35 -71.19
CA GLY A 15 44.70 37.29 -72.15
C GLY A 15 44.11 35.90 -72.40
N VAL A 16 44.90 34.84 -72.27
CA VAL A 16 44.46 33.45 -72.56
C VAL A 16 43.68 32.83 -71.39
N SER A 17 43.73 33.44 -70.20
CA SER A 17 43.02 32.97 -69.00
C SER A 17 41.51 33.21 -69.02
N LEU A 18 41.00 34.23 -69.73
CA LEU A 18 39.57 34.61 -69.67
C LEU A 18 38.65 33.79 -70.60
N ALA A 19 39.06 33.53 -71.84
CA ALA A 19 38.24 32.76 -72.80
C ALA A 19 38.09 31.28 -72.39
N GLY A 20 39.12 30.71 -71.76
CA GLY A 20 39.06 29.37 -71.17
C GLY A 20 38.04 29.27 -70.03
N ALA A 21 37.85 30.33 -69.25
CA ALA A 21 36.96 30.31 -68.09
C ALA A 21 35.46 30.23 -68.47
N LEU A 22 35.03 30.91 -69.54
CA LEU A 22 33.61 30.97 -69.93
C LEU A 22 33.10 29.66 -70.55
N VAL A 23 33.86 29.03 -71.44
CA VAL A 23 33.51 27.72 -72.02
C VAL A 23 33.53 26.63 -70.94
N TRP A 24 34.46 26.73 -70.00
CA TRP A 24 34.50 25.86 -68.83
C TRP A 24 33.24 26.02 -67.98
N GLY A 25 32.78 27.26 -67.73
CA GLY A 25 31.58 27.55 -66.97
C GLY A 25 30.30 26.94 -67.57
N ALA A 26 30.06 27.11 -68.87
CA ALA A 26 28.86 26.58 -69.53
C ALA A 26 28.84 25.04 -69.58
N ARG A 27 29.98 24.40 -69.86
CA ARG A 27 30.11 22.93 -69.77
C ARG A 27 29.88 22.44 -68.33
N TRP A 28 30.41 23.18 -67.35
CA TRP A 28 30.22 22.85 -65.94
C TRP A 28 28.74 22.91 -65.53
N GLY A 29 28.02 23.92 -66.00
CA GLY A 29 26.58 24.07 -65.74
C GLY A 29 25.75 22.88 -66.24
N LYS A 30 25.93 22.48 -67.51
CA LYS A 30 25.20 21.34 -68.11
C LYS A 30 25.57 20.00 -67.49
N LEU A 31 26.84 19.81 -67.12
CA LEU A 31 27.27 18.63 -66.37
C LEU A 31 26.64 18.58 -64.99
N ARG A 32 26.51 19.73 -64.32
CA ARG A 32 25.91 19.82 -62.99
C ARG A 32 24.42 19.50 -63.00
N SER A 33 23.66 19.98 -63.97
CA SER A 33 22.22 19.66 -64.08
C SER A 33 21.99 18.19 -64.39
N ARG A 34 22.73 17.61 -65.34
CA ARG A 34 22.60 16.19 -65.69
C ARG A 34 23.02 15.27 -64.55
N ARG A 35 24.00 15.70 -63.74
CA ARG A 35 24.39 14.98 -62.52
C ARG A 35 23.26 15.02 -61.49
N ALA A 36 22.63 16.18 -61.29
CA ALA A 36 21.50 16.30 -60.37
C ALA A 36 20.28 15.44 -60.78
N ASP A 37 19.97 15.36 -62.08
CA ASP A 37 18.86 14.51 -62.56
C ASP A 37 19.14 13.01 -62.37
N LEU A 38 20.38 12.58 -62.66
CA LEU A 38 20.79 11.19 -62.43
C LEU A 38 20.80 10.86 -60.93
N ASP A 39 21.33 11.74 -60.09
CA ASP A 39 21.33 11.55 -58.63
C ASP A 39 19.89 11.40 -58.10
N ARG A 40 18.93 12.12 -58.69
CA ARG A 40 17.51 12.01 -58.33
C ARG A 40 16.88 10.68 -58.75
N GLN A 41 17.11 10.23 -59.99
CA GLN A 41 16.60 8.93 -60.46
C GLN A 41 17.20 7.76 -59.67
N TYR A 42 18.49 7.87 -59.33
CA TYR A 42 19.13 6.89 -58.45
C TYR A 42 18.49 6.89 -57.07
N ALA A 43 18.22 8.06 -56.48
CA ALA A 43 17.56 8.15 -55.18
C ALA A 43 16.15 7.53 -55.18
N ASP A 44 15.35 7.81 -56.21
CA ASP A 44 13.99 7.27 -56.32
C ASP A 44 14.00 5.73 -56.49
N SER A 45 14.89 5.20 -57.33
CA SER A 45 15.03 3.74 -57.50
C SER A 45 15.49 3.04 -56.21
N LEU A 46 16.38 3.66 -55.43
CA LEU A 46 16.80 3.15 -54.14
C LEU A 46 15.65 3.13 -53.15
N ALA A 47 14.80 4.18 -53.14
CA ALA A 47 13.64 4.27 -52.25
C ALA A 47 12.57 3.21 -52.56
N GLU A 48 12.29 2.92 -53.84
CA GLU A 48 11.34 1.87 -54.21
C GLU A 48 11.85 0.47 -53.84
N THR A 49 13.13 0.19 -54.10
CA THR A 49 13.73 -1.11 -53.73
C THR A 49 13.78 -1.31 -52.22
N SER A 50 14.11 -0.27 -51.45
CA SER A 50 14.09 -0.35 -49.99
C SER A 50 12.67 -0.57 -49.46
N ALA A 51 11.65 0.09 -50.02
CA ALA A 51 10.27 -0.09 -49.60
C ALA A 51 9.75 -1.52 -49.87
N LEU A 52 10.11 -2.12 -51.00
CA LEU A 52 9.73 -3.50 -51.33
C LEU A 52 10.42 -4.52 -50.42
N ASP A 53 11.70 -4.31 -50.11
CA ASP A 53 12.44 -5.18 -49.21
C ASP A 53 11.92 -5.06 -47.77
N GLU A 54 11.59 -3.85 -47.31
CA GLU A 54 10.94 -3.63 -46.01
C GLU A 54 9.57 -4.33 -45.92
N ALA A 55 8.74 -4.24 -46.96
CA ALA A 55 7.43 -4.92 -46.98
C ALA A 55 7.56 -6.45 -46.95
N ARG A 56 8.57 -7.01 -47.64
CA ARG A 56 8.85 -8.45 -47.61
C ARG A 56 9.33 -8.91 -46.25
N LEU A 57 10.22 -8.15 -45.61
CA LEU A 57 10.71 -8.43 -44.27
C LEU A 57 9.56 -8.39 -43.26
N ALA A 58 8.71 -7.34 -43.30
CA ALA A 58 7.53 -7.23 -42.44
C ALA A 58 6.55 -8.40 -42.63
N GLY A 59 6.29 -8.81 -43.87
CA GLY A 59 5.43 -9.96 -44.17
C GLY A 59 6.00 -11.29 -43.63
N ALA A 60 7.30 -11.51 -43.76
CA ALA A 60 7.97 -12.70 -43.24
C ALA A 60 7.98 -12.76 -41.70
N GLU A 61 8.14 -11.60 -41.05
CA GLU A 61 8.07 -11.49 -39.59
C GLU A 61 6.67 -11.79 -39.05
N LEU A 62 5.62 -11.26 -39.68
CA LEU A 62 4.24 -11.51 -39.28
C LEU A 62 3.88 -12.99 -39.40
N LEU A 63 4.30 -13.67 -40.47
CA LEU A 63 4.10 -15.12 -40.62
C LEU A 63 4.86 -15.93 -39.55
N ARG A 64 6.06 -15.50 -39.17
CA ARG A 64 6.81 -16.14 -38.06
C ARG A 64 6.11 -15.93 -36.73
N GLN A 65 5.54 -14.76 -36.47
CA GLN A 65 4.77 -14.48 -35.26
C GLN A 65 3.52 -15.36 -35.18
N LYS A 66 2.71 -15.42 -36.25
CA LYS A 66 1.51 -16.27 -36.28
C LYS A 66 1.79 -17.75 -36.06
N ARG A 67 2.90 -18.27 -36.61
CA ARG A 67 3.31 -19.67 -36.37
C ARG A 67 3.68 -19.92 -34.91
N LYS A 68 4.35 -18.96 -34.26
CA LYS A 68 4.67 -19.07 -32.82
C LYS A 68 3.40 -19.04 -31.99
N GLU A 69 2.47 -18.14 -32.28
CA GLU A 69 1.17 -18.05 -31.60
C GLU A 69 0.36 -19.34 -31.73
N SER A 70 0.32 -19.96 -32.91
CA SER A 70 -0.44 -21.20 -33.09
C SER A 70 0.14 -22.37 -32.29
N VAL A 71 1.47 -22.46 -32.18
CA VAL A 71 2.16 -23.49 -31.37
C VAL A 71 1.86 -23.28 -29.89
N LEU A 72 2.01 -22.05 -29.39
CA LEU A 72 1.71 -21.72 -27.98
C LEU A 72 0.25 -22.01 -27.62
N LEU A 73 -0.68 -21.77 -28.55
CA LEU A 73 -2.11 -22.06 -28.33
C LEU A 73 -2.39 -23.57 -28.23
N HIS A 74 -1.70 -24.40 -29.03
CA HIS A 74 -1.82 -25.86 -28.93
C HIS A 74 -1.25 -26.38 -27.61
N GLU A 75 -0.06 -25.91 -27.23
CA GLU A 75 0.57 -26.27 -25.94
C GLU A 75 -0.30 -25.86 -24.74
N ALA A 76 -0.91 -24.67 -24.80
CA ALA A 76 -1.83 -24.20 -23.77
C ALA A 76 -3.08 -25.09 -23.67
N MET A 77 -3.69 -25.48 -24.79
CA MET A 77 -4.84 -26.38 -24.79
C MET A 77 -4.52 -27.74 -24.16
N ASP A 78 -3.41 -28.36 -24.53
CA ASP A 78 -2.98 -29.66 -23.97
C ASP A 78 -2.76 -29.57 -22.45
N SER A 79 -2.18 -28.45 -21.98
CA SER A 79 -1.96 -28.22 -20.55
C SER A 79 -3.27 -28.12 -19.76
N ILE A 80 -4.28 -27.41 -20.28
CA ILE A 80 -5.57 -27.22 -19.63
C ILE A 80 -6.32 -28.55 -19.55
N TRP A 81 -6.31 -29.33 -20.62
CA TRP A 81 -6.96 -30.64 -20.64
C TRP A 81 -6.33 -31.62 -19.65
N LYS A 82 -5.00 -31.63 -19.54
CA LYS A 82 -4.28 -32.47 -18.59
C LYS A 82 -4.59 -32.10 -17.13
N ASP A 83 -4.56 -30.81 -16.79
CA ASP A 83 -4.92 -30.31 -15.45
C ASP A 83 -6.36 -30.68 -15.08
N ARG A 84 -7.31 -30.46 -16.00
CA ARG A 84 -8.72 -30.80 -15.76
C ARG A 84 -8.91 -32.29 -15.49
N PHE A 85 -8.20 -33.15 -16.22
CA PHE A 85 -8.28 -34.60 -16.03
C PHE A 85 -7.74 -35.06 -14.67
N GLU A 86 -6.62 -34.48 -14.20
CA GLU A 86 -6.06 -34.81 -12.88
C GLU A 86 -6.96 -34.32 -11.74
N ARG A 87 -7.62 -33.16 -11.87
CA ARG A 87 -8.61 -32.70 -10.87
C ARG A 87 -9.78 -33.67 -10.74
N TYR A 88 -10.34 -34.15 -11.84
CA TYR A 88 -11.42 -35.16 -11.79
C TYR A 88 -10.99 -36.46 -11.10
N LYS A 89 -9.76 -36.91 -11.36
CA LYS A 89 -9.19 -38.08 -10.69
C LYS A 89 -9.03 -37.87 -9.18
N GLN A 90 -8.65 -36.68 -8.75
CA GLN A 90 -8.53 -36.33 -7.33
C GLN A 90 -9.90 -36.24 -6.63
N THR A 91 -10.89 -35.60 -7.25
CA THR A 91 -12.27 -35.54 -6.72
C THR A 91 -12.87 -36.95 -6.54
N ASN A 92 -12.59 -37.88 -7.46
CA ASN A 92 -13.00 -39.27 -7.29
C ASN A 92 -12.33 -39.97 -6.10
N LYS A 93 -11.07 -39.66 -5.77
CA LYS A 93 -10.42 -40.20 -4.57
C LYS A 93 -11.02 -39.64 -3.28
N GLU A 94 -11.32 -38.36 -3.26
CA GLU A 94 -11.90 -37.68 -2.09
C GLU A 94 -13.32 -38.16 -1.80
N THR A 95 -14.16 -38.29 -2.81
CA THR A 95 -15.51 -38.87 -2.64
C THR A 95 -15.45 -40.30 -2.07
N HIS A 96 -14.50 -41.13 -2.52
CA HIS A 96 -14.27 -42.44 -1.93
C HIS A 96 -13.79 -42.40 -0.47
N SER A 97 -12.97 -41.41 -0.07
CA SER A 97 -12.53 -41.30 1.33
C SER A 97 -13.67 -40.87 2.26
N TYR A 98 -14.55 -39.96 1.82
CA TYR A 98 -15.75 -39.57 2.59
C TYR A 98 -16.69 -40.76 2.80
N LEU A 99 -16.90 -41.59 1.78
CA LEU A 99 -17.70 -42.80 1.89
C LEU A 99 -17.10 -43.79 2.91
N ARG A 100 -15.77 -43.85 3.03
CA ARG A 100 -15.07 -44.70 4.00
C ARG A 100 -15.19 -44.18 5.44
N ALA A 101 -15.29 -42.87 5.66
CA ALA A 101 -15.35 -42.25 6.99
C ALA A 101 -16.77 -42.20 7.60
N LEU A 102 -17.82 -42.34 6.79
CA LEU A 102 -19.22 -42.29 7.25
C LEU A 102 -19.56 -43.25 8.42
N PRO A 103 -19.08 -44.51 8.45
CA PRO A 103 -19.36 -45.42 9.56
C PRO A 103 -18.80 -44.93 10.91
N GLU A 104 -17.62 -44.33 10.92
CA GLU A 104 -16.99 -43.79 12.13
C GLU A 104 -17.80 -42.59 12.67
N ALA A 105 -18.21 -41.68 11.78
CA ALA A 105 -19.03 -40.53 12.15
C ALA A 105 -20.39 -40.94 12.75
N LEU A 106 -21.04 -41.96 12.18
CA LEU A 106 -22.28 -42.53 12.72
C LEU A 106 -22.05 -43.18 14.11
N GLY A 107 -20.89 -43.81 14.33
CA GLY A 107 -20.49 -44.35 15.62
C GLY A 107 -20.36 -43.27 16.71
N VAL A 108 -19.73 -42.14 16.39
CA VAL A 108 -19.57 -41.00 17.32
C VAL A 108 -20.93 -40.42 17.71
N LEU A 109 -21.83 -40.22 16.74
CA LEU A 109 -23.19 -39.73 17.01
C LEU A 109 -23.94 -40.64 17.98
N LYS A 110 -23.86 -41.97 17.81
CA LYS A 110 -24.46 -42.93 18.73
C LYS A 110 -23.90 -42.79 20.15
N GLY A 111 -22.58 -42.57 20.29
CA GLY A 111 -21.93 -42.32 21.58
C GLY A 111 -22.45 -41.05 22.28
N VAL A 112 -22.58 -39.95 21.53
CA VAL A 112 -23.13 -38.68 22.04
C VAL A 112 -24.59 -38.84 22.46
N THR A 113 -25.42 -39.50 21.67
CA THR A 113 -26.83 -39.76 22.03
C THR A 113 -26.93 -40.58 23.32
N ASN A 114 -26.11 -41.62 23.48
CA ASN A 114 -26.07 -42.42 24.71
C ASN A 114 -25.64 -41.58 25.92
N HIS A 115 -24.66 -40.68 25.75
CA HIS A 115 -24.23 -39.76 26.80
C HIS A 115 -25.37 -38.83 27.25
N TYR A 116 -26.10 -38.21 26.31
CA TYR A 116 -27.27 -37.38 26.65
C TYR A 116 -28.37 -38.17 27.36
N GLN A 117 -28.62 -39.43 26.98
CA GLN A 117 -29.59 -40.28 27.65
C GLN A 117 -29.16 -40.62 29.09
N TYR A 118 -27.89 -40.92 29.31
CA TYR A 118 -27.34 -41.14 30.65
C TYR A 118 -27.49 -39.90 31.53
N MET A 119 -27.13 -38.74 30.99
CA MET A 119 -27.27 -37.45 31.67
C MET A 119 -28.73 -37.17 32.04
N ALA A 120 -29.66 -37.34 31.11
CA ALA A 120 -31.09 -37.14 31.37
C ALA A 120 -31.65 -38.06 32.47
N ARG A 121 -31.09 -39.26 32.68
CA ARG A 121 -31.52 -40.22 33.70
C ARG A 121 -30.92 -39.94 35.08
N GLU A 122 -29.61 -39.72 35.14
CA GLU A 122 -28.90 -39.59 36.42
C GLU A 122 -28.94 -38.18 37.00
N MET A 123 -29.19 -37.15 36.18
CA MET A 123 -29.03 -35.75 36.62
C MET A 123 -30.06 -35.21 37.59
N ARG A 124 -31.21 -35.88 37.78
CA ARG A 124 -32.17 -35.52 38.84
C ARG A 124 -31.55 -35.59 40.25
N LYS A 125 -30.41 -36.28 40.40
CA LYS A 125 -29.66 -36.39 41.66
C LYS A 125 -28.85 -35.13 42.00
N PHE A 126 -28.58 -34.24 41.05
CA PHE A 126 -27.84 -33.00 41.28
C PHE A 126 -28.83 -31.83 41.42
N ILE A 127 -29.18 -31.48 42.66
CA ILE A 127 -30.10 -30.38 42.99
C ILE A 127 -29.47 -29.06 42.50
N GLY A 128 -29.98 -28.51 41.38
CA GLY A 128 -29.55 -27.23 40.80
C GLY A 128 -28.77 -27.31 39.47
N PHE A 129 -28.52 -28.52 38.94
CA PHE A 129 -27.62 -28.70 37.78
C PHE A 129 -28.29 -28.48 36.41
N ASP A 130 -29.59 -28.78 36.28
CA ASP A 130 -30.25 -28.99 34.97
C ASP A 130 -30.28 -27.74 34.06
N VAL A 131 -30.68 -26.59 34.59
CA VAL A 131 -30.80 -25.35 33.78
C VAL A 131 -29.50 -24.52 33.79
N ALA A 132 -28.78 -24.50 34.90
CA ALA A 132 -27.60 -23.64 35.05
C ALA A 132 -26.39 -24.18 34.25
N CYS A 133 -26.13 -25.49 34.25
CA CYS A 133 -25.03 -26.06 33.48
C CYS A 133 -25.29 -26.03 31.97
N SER A 134 -26.53 -26.24 31.54
CA SER A 134 -26.91 -26.07 30.13
C SER A 134 -26.68 -24.63 29.66
N LYS A 135 -27.06 -23.63 30.47
CA LYS A 135 -26.76 -22.22 30.19
C LYS A 135 -25.26 -21.94 30.16
N VAL A 136 -24.49 -22.45 31.11
CA VAL A 136 -23.02 -22.27 31.13
C VAL A 136 -22.36 -22.95 29.95
N HIS A 137 -22.80 -24.16 29.58
CA HIS A 137 -22.31 -24.86 28.40
C HIS A 137 -22.64 -24.11 27.11
N ASN A 138 -23.89 -23.69 26.93
CA ASN A 138 -24.31 -22.88 25.78
C ASN A 138 -23.55 -21.55 25.74
N PHE A 139 -23.32 -20.93 26.90
CA PHE A 139 -22.50 -19.73 26.99
C PHE A 139 -21.05 -20.00 26.56
N ALA A 140 -20.44 -21.11 26.99
CA ALA A 140 -19.11 -21.52 26.56
C ALA A 140 -19.03 -21.74 25.03
N LEU A 141 -20.04 -22.41 24.45
CA LEU A 141 -20.13 -22.62 23.00
C LEU A 141 -20.25 -21.30 22.25
N LEU A 142 -21.08 -20.38 22.73
CA LEU A 142 -21.26 -19.05 22.16
C LEU A 142 -19.97 -18.22 22.24
N LEU A 143 -19.24 -18.29 23.36
CA LEU A 143 -17.95 -17.62 23.50
C LEU A 143 -16.92 -18.17 22.52
N ASN A 144 -16.74 -19.50 22.45
CA ASN A 144 -15.83 -20.14 21.50
C ASN A 144 -16.21 -19.83 20.04
N HIS A 145 -17.51 -19.79 19.72
CA HIS A 145 -17.94 -19.34 18.41
C HIS A 145 -17.60 -17.86 18.17
N GLY A 146 -17.86 -17.00 19.16
CA GLY A 146 -17.52 -15.57 19.14
C GLY A 146 -16.03 -15.29 18.98
N GLU A 147 -15.15 -16.17 19.45
CA GLU A 147 -13.71 -16.07 19.18
C GLU A 147 -13.38 -16.24 17.70
N LYS A 148 -14.14 -17.07 16.98
CA LYS A 148 -13.91 -17.37 15.56
C LYS A 148 -14.57 -16.36 14.62
N VAL A 149 -15.79 -15.90 14.95
CA VAL A 149 -16.59 -15.05 14.05
C VAL A 149 -16.69 -13.58 14.49
N GLY A 150 -16.24 -13.26 15.71
CA GLY A 150 -16.39 -11.96 16.35
C GLY A 150 -17.51 -11.93 17.39
N ILE A 151 -17.23 -11.36 18.57
CA ILE A 151 -18.16 -11.35 19.72
C ILE A 151 -19.46 -10.59 19.43
N GLN A 152 -19.44 -9.65 18.48
CA GLN A 152 -20.61 -8.83 18.11
C GLN A 152 -21.71 -9.65 17.43
N ARG A 153 -21.34 -10.75 16.74
CA ARG A 153 -22.31 -11.64 16.10
C ARG A 153 -23.06 -12.52 17.08
N VAL A 154 -22.50 -12.68 18.28
CA VAL A 154 -22.98 -13.59 19.30
C VAL A 154 -23.56 -12.84 20.52
N SER A 155 -23.26 -11.55 20.66
CA SER A 155 -23.67 -10.70 21.78
C SER A 155 -25.18 -10.73 22.01
N GLU A 156 -25.99 -10.61 20.96
CA GLU A 156 -27.46 -10.65 21.10
C GLU A 156 -27.95 -12.00 21.60
N THR A 157 -27.33 -13.10 21.15
CA THR A 157 -27.69 -14.45 21.61
C THR A 157 -27.27 -14.66 23.07
N ILE A 158 -26.10 -14.14 23.47
CA ILE A 158 -25.63 -14.18 24.86
C ILE A 158 -26.56 -13.37 25.77
N ARG A 159 -26.98 -12.18 25.33
CA ARG A 159 -27.94 -11.31 26.03
C ARG A 159 -29.27 -12.04 26.29
N GLN A 160 -29.78 -12.76 25.29
CA GLN A 160 -31.00 -13.56 25.41
C GLN A 160 -30.82 -14.82 26.27
N LEU A 161 -29.64 -15.42 26.30
CA LEU A 161 -29.36 -16.58 27.14
C LEU A 161 -29.32 -16.21 28.63
N LEU A 162 -28.81 -15.01 28.94
CA LEU A 162 -28.51 -14.52 30.29
C LEU A 162 -29.29 -13.23 30.61
N VAL A 163 -30.58 -13.16 30.25
CA VAL A 163 -31.43 -11.97 30.45
C VAL A 163 -31.47 -11.45 31.90
N ALA A 164 -31.36 -12.36 32.87
CA ALA A 164 -31.40 -12.02 34.29
C ALA A 164 -30.11 -11.37 34.81
N GLU A 165 -29.02 -11.37 34.03
CA GLU A 165 -27.69 -10.98 34.49
C GLU A 165 -27.36 -9.54 34.03
N PRO A 166 -27.42 -8.55 34.95
CA PRO A 166 -27.28 -7.14 34.57
C PRO A 166 -25.90 -6.80 33.99
N LEU A 167 -24.84 -7.48 34.46
CA LEU A 167 -23.48 -7.29 33.95
C LEU A 167 -23.36 -7.73 32.49
N VAL A 168 -23.90 -8.90 32.16
CA VAL A 168 -23.89 -9.43 30.79
C VAL A 168 -24.68 -8.52 29.87
N ARG A 169 -25.83 -8.01 30.34
CA ARG A 169 -26.64 -7.05 29.58
C ARG A 169 -25.86 -5.78 29.25
N VAL A 170 -25.21 -5.14 30.25
CA VAL A 170 -24.40 -3.93 30.03
C VAL A 170 -23.28 -4.17 29.02
N VAL A 171 -22.59 -5.31 29.12
CA VAL A 171 -21.51 -5.67 28.18
C VAL A 171 -22.05 -5.88 26.77
N CYS A 172 -23.20 -6.55 26.62
CA CYS A 172 -23.80 -6.79 25.31
C CYS A 172 -24.36 -5.50 24.69
N ASP A 173 -24.99 -4.64 25.48
CA ASP A 173 -25.53 -3.34 25.02
C ASP A 173 -24.38 -2.45 24.51
N SER A 174 -23.24 -2.43 25.22
CA SER A 174 -22.03 -1.69 24.79
C SER A 174 -21.49 -2.17 23.43
N LEU A 175 -21.70 -3.43 23.05
CA LEU A 175 -21.29 -3.97 21.74
C LEU A 175 -22.30 -3.67 20.63
N LEU A 176 -23.57 -3.48 20.96
CA LEU A 176 -24.66 -3.24 20.00
C LEU A 176 -24.80 -1.75 19.65
N ASP A 177 -24.51 -0.86 20.60
CA ASP A 177 -24.56 0.60 20.39
C ASP A 177 -23.45 1.10 19.45
N GLU A 178 -22.38 0.32 19.26
CA GLU A 178 -21.24 0.69 18.43
C GLU A 178 -21.54 0.52 16.94
N ALA A 179 -21.79 1.65 16.26
CA ALA A 179 -22.04 1.80 14.83
C ALA A 179 -21.33 0.74 13.96
N THR A 180 -22.13 -0.20 13.47
CA THR A 180 -21.78 -1.40 12.69
C THR A 180 -21.10 -1.16 11.34
N ASN A 181 -20.84 0.09 10.95
CA ASN A 181 -20.42 0.45 9.59
C ASN A 181 -18.91 0.64 9.41
N PHE A 182 -18.09 0.45 10.45
CA PHE A 182 -16.64 0.59 10.33
C PHE A 182 -15.94 -0.77 10.36
N SER A 183 -15.04 -1.00 9.39
CA SER A 183 -14.04 -2.07 9.48
C SER A 183 -13.12 -1.77 10.65
N CYS A 184 -13.21 -2.58 11.70
CA CYS A 184 -12.41 -2.46 12.91
C CYS A 184 -11.26 -3.48 12.84
N PRO A 185 -10.04 -3.14 13.30
CA PRO A 185 -8.95 -4.11 13.38
C PRO A 185 -9.35 -5.29 14.27
N THR A 186 -8.89 -6.50 13.90
CA THR A 186 -9.18 -7.74 14.63
C THR A 186 -8.09 -8.09 15.64
N SER A 187 -6.93 -7.44 15.57
CA SER A 187 -5.77 -7.69 16.41
C SER A 187 -5.01 -6.41 16.76
N ILE A 188 -4.15 -6.51 17.79
CA ILE A 188 -3.24 -5.43 18.18
C ILE A 188 -2.24 -5.14 17.05
N SER A 189 -1.75 -6.17 16.36
CA SER A 189 -0.82 -6.00 15.23
C SER A 189 -1.46 -5.22 14.08
N GLU A 190 -2.70 -5.53 13.71
CA GLU A 190 -3.42 -4.75 12.68
C GLU A 190 -3.66 -3.30 13.12
N SER A 191 -3.96 -3.10 14.41
CA SER A 191 -4.11 -1.76 15.01
C SER A 191 -2.78 -0.98 14.98
N SER A 192 -1.66 -1.67 15.22
CA SER A 192 -0.31 -1.13 15.14
C SER A 192 0.07 -0.75 13.71
N ASP A 193 -0.11 -1.65 12.75
CA ASP A 193 0.26 -1.40 11.35
C ASP A 193 -0.54 -0.24 10.76
N SER A 194 -1.85 -0.18 11.06
CA SER A 194 -2.71 0.94 10.67
C SER A 194 -2.31 2.26 11.36
N PHE A 195 -1.90 2.22 12.63
CA PHE A 195 -1.38 3.39 13.33
C PHE A 195 -0.11 3.93 12.68
N VAL A 196 0.87 3.06 12.40
CA VAL A 196 2.12 3.43 11.74
C VAL A 196 1.84 4.03 10.37
N PHE A 197 0.95 3.41 9.59
CA PHE A 197 0.54 3.92 8.28
C PHE A 197 -0.07 5.32 8.36
N CYS A 198 -1.01 5.56 9.29
CA CYS A 198 -1.62 6.88 9.48
C CYS A 198 -0.62 7.94 9.92
N MET A 199 0.29 7.60 10.84
CA MET A 199 1.33 8.51 11.31
C MET A 199 2.33 8.87 10.21
N GLU A 200 2.75 7.91 9.39
CA GLU A 200 3.61 8.17 8.22
C GLU A 200 2.91 8.96 7.12
N GLY A 201 1.60 8.73 6.94
CA GLY A 201 0.77 9.56 6.08
C GLY A 201 0.78 11.01 6.54
N LEU A 202 0.61 11.25 7.84
CA LEU A 202 0.66 12.58 8.43
C LEU A 202 2.04 13.23 8.30
N ASP A 203 3.12 12.51 8.63
CA ASP A 203 4.49 13.03 8.51
C ASP A 203 4.78 13.46 7.06
N ARG A 204 4.43 12.63 6.07
CA ARG A 204 4.63 12.96 4.65
C ARG A 204 3.81 14.15 4.21
N ALA A 205 2.56 14.27 4.67
CA ALA A 205 1.71 15.41 4.35
C ALA A 205 2.28 16.72 4.94
N VAL A 206 2.78 16.68 6.18
CA VAL A 206 3.41 17.83 6.84
C VAL A 206 4.71 18.22 6.13
N ASP A 207 5.55 17.26 5.77
CA ASP A 207 6.80 17.52 5.03
C ASP A 207 6.53 18.13 3.65
N ALA A 208 5.53 17.61 2.93
CA ALA A 208 5.13 18.13 1.63
C ALA A 208 4.54 19.54 1.73
N ALA A 209 3.67 19.80 2.72
CA ALA A 209 3.10 21.12 2.97
C ALA A 209 4.18 22.14 3.40
N ALA A 210 5.14 21.73 4.22
CA ALA A 210 6.28 22.57 4.59
C ALA A 210 7.17 22.88 3.39
N ALA A 211 7.44 21.90 2.51
CA ALA A 211 8.19 22.11 1.28
C ALA A 211 7.47 23.11 0.34
N ARG A 212 6.16 22.92 0.13
CA ARG A 212 5.31 23.85 -0.65
C ARG A 212 5.34 25.26 -0.07
N TYR A 213 5.24 25.39 1.25
CA TYR A 213 5.30 26.69 1.91
C TYR A 213 6.66 27.38 1.74
N ILE A 214 7.76 26.65 1.89
CA ILE A 214 9.12 27.18 1.65
C ILE A 214 9.27 27.61 0.19
N GLU A 215 8.78 26.82 -0.76
CA GLU A 215 8.80 27.18 -2.19
C GLU A 215 7.96 28.43 -2.49
N LEU A 216 6.78 28.57 -1.89
CA LEU A 216 5.95 29.78 -2.01
C LEU A 216 6.61 31.02 -1.38
N GLN A 217 7.46 30.86 -0.37
CA GLN A 217 8.25 31.97 0.20
C GLN A 217 9.51 32.34 -0.63
N LYS A 218 10.03 31.44 -1.48
CA LYS A 218 11.18 31.76 -2.35
C LYS A 218 10.94 32.95 -3.29
N PRO A 219 9.79 33.10 -3.99
CA PRO A 219 9.54 34.26 -4.83
C PRO A 219 9.25 35.54 -4.03
N SER A 220 8.64 35.47 -2.84
CA SER A 220 8.42 36.66 -2.00
C SER A 220 9.67 37.14 -1.26
N MET A 221 10.71 36.30 -1.16
CA MET A 221 12.07 36.73 -0.82
C MET A 221 12.78 37.55 -1.91
N GLY A 222 12.13 37.74 -3.07
CA GLY A 222 12.60 38.54 -4.20
C GLY A 222 12.50 40.05 -4.02
N GLU A 223 11.71 40.54 -3.06
CA GLU A 223 11.59 41.98 -2.78
C GLU A 223 12.15 42.28 -1.38
N SER A 224 13.39 42.78 -1.33
CA SER A 224 14.14 43.27 -0.15
C SER A 224 13.88 42.58 1.21
N PRO A 225 14.76 41.67 1.69
CA PRO A 225 14.55 40.95 2.95
C PRO A 225 14.58 41.91 4.16
N PRO A 226 13.50 42.03 4.96
CA PRO A 226 13.46 43.04 6.03
C PRO A 226 14.36 42.69 7.21
N ASN A 227 14.61 41.41 7.51
CA ASN A 227 15.24 41.02 8.78
C ASN A 227 16.50 40.14 8.57
N VAL A 228 17.51 40.36 9.43
CA VAL A 228 18.83 39.68 9.44
C VAL A 228 18.73 38.16 9.39
N PHE A 229 17.66 37.59 9.96
CA PHE A 229 17.39 36.15 9.94
C PHE A 229 17.25 35.57 8.51
N CYS A 230 16.62 36.32 7.60
CA CYS A 230 16.47 35.92 6.20
C CYS A 230 17.83 35.92 5.46
N ARG A 231 18.74 36.84 5.84
CA ARG A 231 20.09 36.91 5.28
C ARG A 231 20.96 35.73 5.75
N VAL A 232 20.81 35.32 7.01
CA VAL A 232 21.48 34.13 7.57
C VAL A 232 20.96 32.86 6.91
N LEU A 233 19.64 32.69 6.77
CA LEU A 233 19.05 31.55 6.08
C LEU A 233 19.51 31.45 4.63
N ARG A 234 19.53 32.58 3.90
CA ARG A 234 20.03 32.62 2.51
C ARG A 234 21.50 32.23 2.42
N LYS A 235 22.35 32.72 3.33
CA LYS A 235 23.76 32.30 3.39
C LYS A 235 23.90 30.81 3.70
N ILE A 236 23.08 30.26 4.59
CA ILE A 236 23.07 28.84 4.93
C ILE A 236 22.62 28.00 3.73
N THR A 237 21.56 28.40 3.01
CA THR A 237 21.10 27.69 1.80
C THR A 237 22.12 27.76 0.67
N THR A 238 22.75 28.91 0.44
CA THR A 238 23.81 29.02 -0.58
C THR A 238 25.08 28.26 -0.18
N ALA A 239 25.41 28.20 1.12
CA ALA A 239 26.52 27.39 1.61
C ALA A 239 26.21 25.88 1.55
N LEU A 240 24.93 25.50 1.70
CA LEU A 240 24.43 24.13 1.49
C LEU A 240 24.43 23.73 0.01
N GLU A 241 24.09 24.66 -0.89
CA GLU A 241 24.17 24.43 -2.34
C GLU A 241 25.63 24.39 -2.83
N ALA A 242 26.52 25.20 -2.25
CA ALA A 242 27.94 25.22 -2.58
C ALA A 242 28.70 24.01 -2.00
N ASN A 243 28.30 23.53 -0.83
CA ASN A 243 28.70 22.20 -0.34
C ASN A 243 27.80 21.15 -1.00
N MET A 244 27.94 21.00 -2.32
CA MET A 244 27.44 19.84 -3.04
C MET A 244 28.10 18.61 -2.41
N LEU A 245 27.35 18.02 -1.48
CA LEU A 245 27.68 16.82 -0.73
C LEU A 245 28.32 15.81 -1.67
N SER A 246 29.51 15.31 -1.29
CA SER A 246 30.13 14.23 -2.03
C SER A 246 29.12 13.08 -2.17
N ARG A 247 29.20 12.24 -3.22
CA ARG A 247 28.26 11.10 -3.38
C ARG A 247 28.14 10.28 -2.09
N CYS A 248 29.24 10.14 -1.34
CA CYS A 248 29.25 9.50 -0.02
C CYS A 248 28.38 10.23 1.01
N ASP A 249 28.44 11.57 1.08
CA ASP A 249 27.62 12.34 2.02
C ASP A 249 26.12 12.28 1.70
N ILE A 250 25.76 12.20 0.41
CA ILE A 250 24.38 12.00 -0.02
C ILE A 250 23.89 10.61 0.44
N ILE A 251 24.65 9.56 0.15
CA ILE A 251 24.32 8.19 0.57
C ILE A 251 24.24 8.11 2.09
N MET A 252 25.20 8.67 2.82
CA MET A 252 25.18 8.71 4.29
C MET A 252 23.99 9.48 4.84
N LYS A 253 23.54 10.54 4.16
CA LYS A 253 22.34 11.29 4.56
C LYS A 253 21.07 10.47 4.31
N GLU A 254 20.98 9.78 3.18
CA GLU A 254 19.88 8.87 2.85
C GLU A 254 19.81 7.70 3.82
N GLU A 255 20.93 7.06 4.14
CA GLU A 255 21.00 5.97 5.12
C GLU A 255 20.62 6.43 6.53
N ARG A 256 21.08 7.62 6.96
CA ARG A 256 20.67 8.21 8.25
C ARG A 256 19.18 8.51 8.30
N GLN A 257 18.61 8.99 7.19
CA GLN A 257 17.18 9.25 7.09
C GLN A 257 16.38 7.94 7.10
N ALA A 258 16.84 6.92 6.36
CA ALA A 258 16.25 5.59 6.36
C ALA A 258 16.31 4.94 7.76
N LEU A 259 17.44 5.03 8.45
CA LEU A 259 17.60 4.54 9.82
C LEU A 259 16.67 5.29 10.78
N ARG A 260 16.58 6.63 10.68
CA ARG A 260 15.66 7.42 11.49
C ARG A 260 14.21 7.00 11.26
N ASN A 261 13.82 6.78 10.01
CA ASN A 261 12.48 6.32 9.67
C ASN A 261 12.20 4.91 10.23
N HIS A 262 13.19 4.01 10.15
CA HIS A 262 13.07 2.67 10.72
C HIS A 262 12.94 2.71 12.25
N LEU A 263 13.77 3.50 12.94
CA LEU A 263 13.67 3.70 14.39
C LEU A 263 12.35 4.35 14.81
N LEU A 264 11.81 5.27 14.00
CA LEU A 264 10.50 5.87 14.24
C LEU A 264 9.37 4.85 14.06
N ARG A 265 9.45 3.99 13.04
CA ARG A 265 8.52 2.86 12.83
C ARG A 265 8.52 1.93 14.03
N ASP A 266 9.70 1.47 14.44
CA ASP A 266 9.83 0.53 15.55
C ASP A 266 9.30 1.12 16.86
N ARG A 267 9.54 2.42 17.12
CA ARG A 267 8.99 3.13 18.28
C ARG A 267 7.48 3.30 18.25
N ARG A 268 6.86 3.27 17.06
CA ARG A 268 5.41 3.42 16.88
C ARG A 268 4.68 2.07 16.90
N GLN A 269 5.40 0.95 16.91
CA GLN A 269 4.76 -0.36 17.02
C GLN A 269 4.06 -0.50 18.37
N LEU A 270 2.81 -0.92 18.34
CA LEU A 270 1.98 -1.14 19.52
C LEU A 270 2.00 -2.64 19.83
N HIS A 271 2.39 -3.01 21.04
CA HIS A 271 2.49 -4.42 21.44
C HIS A 271 1.39 -4.83 22.42
N THR A 272 0.93 -3.89 23.24
CA THR A 272 -0.05 -4.16 24.30
C THR A 272 -1.29 -3.28 24.18
N MET A 273 -2.37 -3.67 24.87
CA MET A 273 -3.57 -2.84 24.99
C MET A 273 -3.29 -1.51 25.69
N HIS A 274 -2.31 -1.47 26.61
CA HIS A 274 -1.89 -0.23 27.26
C HIS A 274 -1.23 0.72 26.25
N ASP A 275 -0.39 0.20 25.35
CA ASP A 275 0.24 0.99 24.29
C ASP A 275 -0.81 1.58 23.35
N LEU A 276 -1.85 0.80 23.02
CA LEU A 276 -2.98 1.27 22.21
C LEU A 276 -3.72 2.43 22.87
N VAL A 277 -4.01 2.33 24.18
CA VAL A 277 -4.62 3.42 24.95
C VAL A 277 -3.70 4.65 24.98
N GLY A 278 -2.39 4.45 25.17
CA GLY A 278 -1.40 5.52 25.12
C GLY A 278 -1.36 6.22 23.77
N ALA A 279 -1.36 5.46 22.67
CA ALA A 279 -1.39 5.97 21.31
C ALA A 279 -2.69 6.74 21.01
N MET A 280 -3.84 6.24 21.47
CA MET A 280 -5.10 6.96 21.33
C MET A 280 -5.09 8.32 22.05
N ARG A 281 -4.52 8.39 23.26
CA ARG A 281 -4.34 9.66 23.99
C ARG A 281 -3.40 10.60 23.25
N TYR A 282 -2.29 10.08 22.74
CA TYR A 282 -1.35 10.85 21.93
C TYR A 282 -2.01 11.46 20.68
N VAL A 283 -2.87 10.71 19.99
CA VAL A 283 -3.67 11.24 18.86
C VAL A 283 -4.63 12.35 19.31
N GLU A 284 -5.18 12.28 20.52
CA GLU A 284 -5.98 13.38 21.07
C GLU A 284 -5.15 14.63 21.28
N GLU A 285 -3.99 14.47 21.91
CA GLU A 285 -3.08 15.55 22.23
C GLU A 285 -2.59 16.23 20.96
N LEU A 286 -2.21 15.44 19.95
CA LEU A 286 -1.93 15.94 18.60
C LEU A 286 -3.11 16.71 18.03
N SER A 287 -4.32 16.15 18.06
CA SER A 287 -5.51 16.83 17.53
C SER A 287 -5.80 18.16 18.24
N ARG A 288 -5.59 18.22 19.56
CA ARG A 288 -5.69 19.45 20.36
C ARG A 288 -4.60 20.45 19.99
N HIS A 289 -3.35 20.01 19.86
CA HIS A 289 -2.24 20.86 19.42
C HIS A 289 -2.49 21.47 18.04
N PHE A 290 -3.07 20.71 17.10
CA PHE A 290 -3.46 21.23 15.79
C PHE A 290 -4.57 22.29 15.90
N GLN A 291 -5.54 22.12 16.81
CA GLN A 291 -6.59 23.12 17.06
C GLN A 291 -6.06 24.39 17.72
N ASP A 292 -5.16 24.26 18.70
CA ASP A 292 -4.60 25.40 19.40
C ASP A 292 -3.60 26.17 18.54
N SER A 293 -2.82 25.47 17.70
CA SER A 293 -1.93 26.12 16.73
C SER A 293 -2.70 26.87 15.65
N ALA A 294 -3.92 26.43 15.30
CA ALA A 294 -4.79 27.14 14.36
C ALA A 294 -5.31 28.48 14.92
N LYS A 295 -5.39 28.64 16.25
CA LYS A 295 -5.80 29.91 16.90
C LYS A 295 -4.71 30.99 16.87
N ASN A 296 -3.47 30.65 16.54
CA ASN A 296 -2.35 31.59 16.43
C ASN A 296 -2.10 31.93 14.94
N PRO A 297 -2.75 32.97 14.39
CA PRO A 297 -2.75 33.25 12.95
C PRO A 297 -1.39 33.65 12.38
N ALA A 298 -0.44 34.07 13.21
CA ALA A 298 0.86 34.59 12.79
C ALA A 298 1.99 33.53 12.69
N SER A 299 1.69 32.24 12.88
CA SER A 299 2.71 31.19 12.87
C SER A 299 2.79 30.48 11.51
N VAL A 300 4.01 30.17 11.06
CA VAL A 300 4.29 29.27 9.91
C VAL A 300 3.57 27.93 10.05
N ASN A 301 3.27 27.53 11.28
CA ASN A 301 2.49 26.33 11.56
C ASN A 301 1.08 26.43 10.97
N MET A 302 0.41 27.59 10.99
CA MET A 302 -0.97 27.68 10.52
C MET A 302 -1.12 27.39 9.02
N SER A 303 -0.19 27.88 8.18
CA SER A 303 -0.22 27.64 6.73
C SER A 303 0.08 26.18 6.36
N VAL A 304 0.93 25.50 7.13
CA VAL A 304 1.21 24.06 6.95
C VAL A 304 0.03 23.23 7.43
N LEU A 305 -0.58 23.61 8.56
CA LEU A 305 -1.69 22.87 9.17
C LEU A 305 -3.04 23.07 8.44
N SER A 306 -3.19 24.13 7.67
CA SER A 306 -4.37 24.39 6.84
C SER A 306 -4.31 23.73 5.46
N ASP A 307 -3.19 23.08 5.12
CA ASP A 307 -3.04 22.35 3.87
C ASP A 307 -4.06 21.19 3.79
N PRO A 308 -4.79 21.03 2.66
CA PRO A 308 -5.80 19.99 2.52
C PRO A 308 -5.26 18.57 2.73
N GLU A 309 -4.00 18.29 2.36
CA GLU A 309 -3.40 16.96 2.57
C GLU A 309 -3.19 16.67 4.06
N VAL A 310 -2.80 17.69 4.83
CA VAL A 310 -2.60 17.57 6.29
C VAL A 310 -3.94 17.40 7.00
N LEU A 311 -4.98 18.11 6.57
CA LEU A 311 -6.34 17.95 7.10
C LEU A 311 -6.88 16.53 6.85
N LEU A 312 -6.73 16.00 5.63
CA LEU A 312 -7.14 14.63 5.30
C LEU A 312 -6.38 13.58 6.10
N ALA A 313 -5.05 13.72 6.23
CA ALA A 313 -4.24 12.80 7.03
C ALA A 313 -4.65 12.82 8.51
N ARG A 314 -4.99 14.00 9.05
CA ARG A 314 -5.50 14.16 10.40
C ARG A 314 -6.87 13.48 10.57
N GLU A 315 -7.78 13.63 9.61
CA GLU A 315 -9.09 12.96 9.64
C GLU A 315 -8.93 11.43 9.64
N GLN A 316 -8.01 10.89 8.83
CA GLN A 316 -7.67 9.47 8.83
C GLN A 316 -7.16 9.00 10.21
N LEU A 317 -6.30 9.78 10.87
CA LEU A 317 -5.81 9.47 12.21
C LEU A 317 -6.93 9.48 13.27
N LEU A 318 -7.90 10.38 13.14
CA LEU A 318 -9.09 10.41 14.02
C LEU A 318 -10.03 9.23 13.76
N LEU A 319 -10.17 8.80 12.50
CA LEU A 319 -10.90 7.58 12.15
C LEU A 319 -10.21 6.35 12.73
N TRP A 320 -8.88 6.25 12.62
CA TRP A 320 -8.10 5.20 13.26
C TRP A 320 -8.36 5.15 14.76
N ARG A 321 -8.33 6.31 15.46
CA ARG A 321 -8.62 6.37 16.90
C ARG A 321 -10.02 5.84 17.23
N ARG A 322 -11.04 6.17 16.44
CA ARG A 322 -12.40 5.65 16.63
C ARG A 322 -12.46 4.13 16.42
N ALA A 323 -11.80 3.62 15.38
CA ALA A 323 -11.73 2.19 15.11
C ALA A 323 -10.98 1.41 16.21
N ALA A 324 -9.90 1.99 16.75
CA ALA A 324 -9.14 1.45 17.88
C ALA A 324 -9.95 1.44 19.18
N ALA A 325 -10.77 2.46 19.43
CA ALA A 325 -11.67 2.51 20.58
C ALA A 325 -12.68 1.33 20.54
N ILE A 326 -13.30 1.12 19.38
CA ILE A 326 -14.22 0.00 19.15
C ILE A 326 -13.50 -1.34 19.37
N PHE A 327 -12.27 -1.50 18.86
CA PHE A 327 -11.48 -2.70 19.09
C PHE A 327 -11.26 -2.96 20.59
N LEU A 328 -10.89 -1.93 21.36
CA LEU A 328 -10.69 -2.03 22.81
C LEU A 328 -11.97 -2.44 23.55
N VAL A 329 -13.11 -1.83 23.23
CA VAL A 329 -14.40 -2.18 23.86
C VAL A 329 -14.74 -3.64 23.56
N ARG A 330 -14.54 -4.08 22.31
CA ARG A 330 -14.78 -5.48 21.89
C ARG A 330 -13.89 -6.47 22.64
N GLN A 331 -12.62 -6.12 22.83
CA GLN A 331 -11.71 -6.94 23.61
C GLN A 331 -12.09 -6.98 25.09
N GLN A 332 -12.40 -5.84 25.69
CA GLN A 332 -12.82 -5.74 27.08
C GLN A 332 -14.12 -6.52 27.33
N ALA A 333 -15.07 -6.44 26.41
CA ALA A 333 -16.30 -7.21 26.45
C ALA A 333 -16.02 -8.72 26.39
N LYS A 334 -15.11 -9.15 25.51
CA LYS A 334 -14.68 -10.55 25.43
C LYS A 334 -14.06 -11.03 26.74
N GLU A 335 -13.16 -10.24 27.34
CA GLU A 335 -12.51 -10.54 28.62
C GLU A 335 -13.51 -10.57 29.78
N ALA A 336 -14.45 -9.64 29.82
CA ALA A 336 -15.52 -9.59 30.82
C ALA A 336 -16.45 -10.82 30.72
N LEU A 337 -16.86 -11.20 29.51
CA LEU A 337 -17.70 -12.38 29.31
C LEU A 337 -16.95 -13.69 29.62
N ASN A 338 -15.67 -13.80 29.26
CA ASN A 338 -14.83 -14.94 29.60
C ASN A 338 -14.62 -15.07 31.11
N SER A 339 -14.33 -13.96 31.81
CA SER A 339 -14.20 -13.98 33.27
C SER A 339 -15.51 -14.32 33.97
N TYR A 340 -16.64 -13.82 33.45
CA TYR A 340 -17.96 -14.19 33.93
C TYR A 340 -18.25 -15.69 33.71
N HIS A 341 -17.89 -16.25 32.55
CA HIS A 341 -18.01 -17.69 32.29
C HIS A 341 -17.19 -18.51 33.29
N LEU A 342 -15.96 -18.11 33.57
CA LEU A 342 -15.11 -18.79 34.56
C LEU A 342 -15.74 -18.73 35.96
N LEU A 343 -16.26 -17.57 36.37
CA LEU A 343 -16.96 -17.43 37.65
C LEU A 343 -18.21 -18.32 37.74
N LEU A 344 -19.00 -18.40 36.67
CA LEU A 344 -20.15 -19.30 36.61
C LEU A 344 -19.72 -20.78 36.66
N ALA A 345 -18.67 -21.16 35.94
CA ALA A 345 -18.14 -22.52 36.01
C ALA A 345 -17.65 -22.86 37.43
N GLU A 346 -16.90 -21.96 38.07
CA GLU A 346 -16.43 -22.15 39.44
C GLU A 346 -17.58 -22.29 40.43
N THR A 347 -18.59 -21.42 40.37
CA THR A 347 -19.75 -21.48 41.28
C THR A 347 -20.55 -22.77 41.15
N LEU A 348 -20.65 -23.35 39.95
CA LEU A 348 -21.27 -24.66 39.74
C LEU A 348 -20.43 -25.81 40.30
N THR A 349 -19.12 -25.67 40.32
CA THR A 349 -18.20 -26.68 40.89
C THR A 349 -18.00 -26.54 42.41
N LYS A 350 -18.32 -25.38 43.01
CA LYS A 350 -18.25 -25.19 44.47
C LYS A 350 -19.35 -25.98 45.16
N THR A 351 -19.01 -27.16 45.65
CA THR A 351 -19.82 -27.92 46.60
C THR A 351 -19.95 -27.14 47.91
N ARG A 352 -21.15 -27.05 48.51
CA ARG A 352 -21.25 -26.72 49.94
C ARG A 352 -20.39 -27.73 50.70
N HIS A 353 -19.33 -27.29 51.37
CA HIS A 353 -18.79 -28.09 52.46
C HIS A 353 -19.91 -28.18 53.50
N PRO A 354 -20.38 -29.39 53.87
CA PRO A 354 -21.26 -29.53 55.01
C PRO A 354 -20.47 -29.12 56.25
N SER A 355 -20.84 -27.99 56.85
CA SER A 355 -20.59 -27.76 58.28
C SER A 355 -21.64 -28.51 59.09
#